data_AF-A0A8S2DRN8-F1
#
_entry.id   AF-A0A8S2DRN8-F1
#
_cell.length_a   1.000
_cell.length_b   1.000
_cell.length_c   1.000
_cell.angle_alpha   90.00
_cell.angle_beta   90.00
_cell.angle_gamma   90.00
#
_symmetry.space_group_name_H-M   'P 1'
#
loop_
_entity.id
_entity.type
_entity.pdbx_description
1 polymer ?
#
loop_
_entity_poly.entity_id
_entity_poly.type
_entity_poly.pdbx_seq_one_letter_code
_entity_poly.pdbx_strand_id
1 'polypeptide(L)' 'MRYAAAYVLATLSGEKNVDVKTISKILGSVGIECDEAKAKK' A
#
# COMPACT_ATOMS: atom_id res chain seq x y z
N MET A 1 -4.34 1.53 -10.12
CA MET A 1 -3.38 0.42 -10.33
C MET A 1 -2.26 0.36 -9.28
N ARG A 2 -1.64 1.47 -8.87
CA ARG A 2 -0.51 1.46 -7.90
C ARG A 2 -0.87 0.92 -6.50
N TYR A 3 -2.04 1.29 -5.98
CA TYR A 3 -2.55 0.83 -4.69
C TYR A 3 -2.88 -0.66 -4.66
N ALA A 4 -3.39 -1.21 -5.77
CA ALA A 4 -3.67 -2.64 -5.89
C ALA A 4 -2.38 -3.47 -5.86
N ALA A 5 -1.33 -3.00 -6.54
CA ALA A 5 0.00 -3.64 -6.48
C ALA A 5 0.59 -3.57 -5.07
N ALA A 6 0.47 -2.43 -4.38
CA ALA A 6 0.89 -2.29 -2.98
C ALA A 6 0.10 -3.21 -2.03
N TYR A 7 -1.21 -3.39 -2.28
CA TYR A 7 -2.06 -4.30 -1.51
C TYR A 7 -1.67 -5.77 -1.72
N VAL A 8 -1.38 -6.16 -2.96
CA VAL A 8 -0.90 -7.50 -3.30
C VAL A 8 0.50 -7.74 -2.70
N LEU A 9 1.40 -6.75 -2.72
CA LEU A 9 2.71 -6.85 -2.07
C LEU A 9 2.60 -6.99 -0.55
N ALA A 10 1.72 -6.21 0.09
CA ALA A 10 1.51 -6.29 1.53
C ALA A 10 0.90 -7.64 1.95
N THR A 11 -0.05 -8.16 1.17
CA THR A 11 -0.63 -9.49 1.42
C THR A 11 0.38 -10.62 1.19
N LEU A 12 1.25 -10.53 0.18
CA LEU A 12 2.35 -11.48 -0.01
C LEU A 12 3.42 -11.39 1.09
N SER A 13 3.63 -10.21 1.68
CA SER A 13 4.54 -10.01 2.81
C SER A 13 4.01 -10.58 4.13
N GLY A 14 2.82 -11.18 4.15
CA GLY A 14 2.23 -11.83 5.33
C GLY A 14 1.40 -10.89 6.22
N GLU A 15 1.25 -9.62 5.85
CA GLU A 15 0.38 -8.68 6.55
C GLU A 15 -1.08 -8.96 6.19
N LYS A 16 -1.82 -9.58 7.12
CA LYS A 16 -3.24 -9.93 6.94
C LYS A 16 -4.17 -8.71 6.92
N ASN A 17 -3.76 -7.62 7.53
CA ASN A 17 -4.49 -6.34 7.54
C ASN A 17 -3.59 -5.31 6.85
N VAL A 18 -3.80 -5.13 5.55
CA VAL A 18 -3.08 -4.13 4.78
C VAL A 18 -3.63 -2.76 5.17
N ASP A 19 -2.96 -2.10 6.11
CA ASP A 19 -3.30 -0.76 6.57
C ASP A 19 -2.71 0.32 5.66
N VAL A 20 -3.28 1.53 5.72
CA VAL A 20 -2.84 2.68 4.90
C VAL A 20 -1.36 3.01 5.15
N LYS A 21 -0.86 2.78 6.37
CA LYS A 21 0.57 2.97 6.72
C LYS A 21 1.50 2.02 5.94
N THR A 22 1.09 0.77 5.78
CA THR A 22 1.88 -0.24 5.05
C THR A 22 1.90 0.11 3.57
N ILE A 23 0.75 0.50 3.02
CA ILE A 23 0.63 0.97 1.64
C ILE A 23 1.49 2.22 1.42
N SER A 24 1.50 3.18 2.35
CA SER A 24 2.30 4.40 2.20
C SER A 24 3.80 4.14 2.27
N LYS A 25 4.22 3.20 3.10
CA LYS A 25 5.63 2.77 3.20
C LYS A 25 6.10 2.06 1.93
N ILE A 26 5.26 1.20 1.35
CA ILE A 26 5.55 0.51 0.08
C ILE A 26 5.60 1.52 -1.07
N LEU A 27 4.61 2.41 -1.19
CA LEU A 27 4.58 3.42 -2.25
C LEU A 27 5.73 4.42 -2.10
N GLY A 28 6.06 4.84 -0.87
CA GLY A 28 7.19 5.71 -0.57
C GLY A 28 8.54 5.06 -0.89
N SER A 29 8.69 3.75 -0.68
CA SER A 29 9.87 3.00 -1.10
C SER A 29 10.06 2.96 -2.62
N VAL A 30 8.99 3.18 -3.41
CA VAL A 30 9.00 3.21 -4.87
C VAL A 30 9.00 4.66 -5.40
N GLY A 31 9.07 5.66 -4.51
CA GLY A 31 9.07 7.09 -4.87
C GLY A 31 7.70 7.62 -5.30
N ILE A 32 6.62 6.97 -4.88
CA ILE A 32 5.24 7.36 -5.20
C ILE A 32 4.58 7.94 -3.95
N GLU A 33 4.00 9.14 -4.08
CA GLU A 33 3.16 9.73 -3.03
C GLU A 33 1.90 8.88 -2.80
N CYS A 34 1.68 8.52 -1.55
CA CYS A 34 0.53 7.74 -1.12
C CYS A 34 -0.62 8.69 -0.77
N ASP A 35 -1.64 8.68 -1.60
CA ASP A 35 -2.89 9.41 -1.39
C ASP A 35 -3.80 8.59 -0.47
N GLU A 36 -3.88 8.97 0.80
CA GLU A 36 -4.64 8.26 1.83
C GLU A 36 -6.14 8.12 1.50
N ALA A 37 -6.70 9.03 0.70
CA ALA A 37 -8.09 8.96 0.26
C ALA A 37 -8.34 7.78 -0.71
N LYS A 38 -7.30 7.35 -1.45
CA LYS A 38 -7.38 6.20 -2.35
C LYS A 38 -6.95 4.88 -1.69
N ALA A 39 -6.24 4.96 -0.56
CA ALA A 39 -5.84 3.80 0.23
C ALA A 39 -6.96 3.29 1.17
N LYS A 40 -7.96 4.12 1.49
CA LYS A 40 -9.09 3.78 2.40
C LYS A 40 -10.30 3.09 1.74
N LYS A 41 -10.11 2.33 0.65
CA LYS A 41 -11.24 1.72 -0.06
C LYS A 41 -11.59 0.32 0.43
#